data_AF-A0A432KA37-F1
#
_entry.id   AF-A0A432KA37-F1
#
_cell.length_a   1.000
_cell.length_b   1.000
_cell.length_c   1.000
_cell.angle_alpha   90.00
_cell.angle_beta   90.00
_cell.angle_gamma   90.00
#
_symmetry.space_group_name_H-M   'P 1'
#
loop_
_entity.id
_entity.type
_entity.pdbx_description
1 polymer ?
#
loop_
_entity_poly.entity_id
_entity_poly.type
_entity_poly.pdbx_seq_one_letter_code
_entity_poly.pdbx_strand_id
1 'polypeptide(L)'
;MDRIVVPTALTGALIRLGNLMNSEIYGTPTDLPWGFIFKYNGETVAMHPTQLYESLSYLISFGILWWVYQKDDGKSPHGKLFGIFLILIFGVRFFIEFIKYHQSTFIKSDSLLNMGQVLSIPLVVVGVYFWISSKNKSVEP
;
A
#
# COMPACT_ATOMS: atom_id res chain seq x y z
N MET A 1 0.08 17.96 9.44
CA MET A 1 0.47 17.05 8.35
C MET A 1 0.15 15.60 8.68
N ASP A 2 0.54 15.11 9.88
CA ASP A 2 0.39 13.70 10.30
C ASP A 2 -1.02 13.12 10.18
N ARG A 3 -2.07 13.90 10.44
CA ARG A 3 -3.47 13.44 10.40
C ARG A 3 -4.03 13.25 8.98
N ILE A 4 -3.40 13.86 7.96
CA ILE A 4 -3.85 13.76 6.56
C ILE A 4 -3.66 12.33 6.04
N VAL A 5 -2.74 11.57 6.61
CA VAL A 5 -2.47 10.19 6.19
C VAL A 5 -3.66 9.25 6.38
N VAL A 6 -4.55 9.58 7.32
CA VAL A 6 -5.76 8.78 7.58
C VAL A 6 -6.69 8.82 6.36
N PRO A 7 -7.22 9.99 5.90
CA PRO A 7 -8.00 10.03 4.67
C PRO A 7 -7.20 9.63 3.43
N THR A 8 -5.87 9.86 3.40
CA THR A 8 -5.04 9.42 2.26
C THR A 8 -5.08 7.90 2.06
N ALA A 9 -5.09 7.09 3.12
CA ALA A 9 -5.20 5.64 3.00
C ALA A 9 -6.54 5.22 2.35
N LEU A 10 -7.64 5.87 2.74
CA LEU A 10 -8.95 5.66 2.11
C LEU A 10 -8.96 6.09 0.64
N THR A 11 -8.39 7.26 0.33
CA THR A 11 -8.23 7.71 -1.06
C THR A 11 -7.43 6.69 -1.88
N GLY A 12 -6.35 6.15 -1.33
CA GLY A 12 -5.58 5.08 -1.96
C GLY A 12 -6.43 3.85 -2.29
N ALA A 13 -7.28 3.40 -1.36
CA ALA A 13 -8.17 2.27 -1.59
C ALA A 13 -9.13 2.51 -2.76
N LEU A 14 -9.71 3.71 -2.83
CA LEU A 14 -10.63 4.11 -3.90
C LEU A 14 -9.91 4.22 -5.26
N ILE A 15 -8.68 4.74 -5.28
CA ILE A 15 -7.86 4.77 -6.50
C ILE A 15 -7.66 3.36 -7.05
N ARG A 16 -7.35 2.38 -6.20
CA ARG A 16 -7.17 0.98 -6.62
C ARG A 16 -8.47 0.36 -7.15
N LEU A 17 -9.62 0.69 -6.55
CA LEU A 17 -10.91 0.27 -7.10
C LEU A 17 -11.17 0.91 -8.48
N GLY A 18 -10.79 2.18 -8.67
CA GLY A 18 -10.81 2.80 -10.00
C GLY A 18 -9.96 2.05 -11.02
N ASN A 19 -8.72 1.67 -10.65
CA ASN A 19 -7.87 0.87 -11.52
C ASN A 19 -8.46 -0.52 -11.84
N LEU A 20 -9.17 -1.14 -10.89
CA LEU A 20 -9.90 -2.38 -11.14
C LEU A 20 -10.98 -2.19 -12.22
N MET A 21 -11.78 -1.13 -12.11
CA MET A 21 -12.84 -0.82 -13.08
C MET A 21 -12.27 -0.53 -14.47
N ASN A 22 -11.09 0.10 -14.54
CA ASN A 22 -10.38 0.39 -15.79
C ASN A 22 -9.58 -0.80 -16.34
N SER A 23 -9.54 -1.94 -15.63
CA SER A 23 -8.70 -3.09 -15.99
C SER A 23 -7.20 -2.75 -16.10
N GLU A 24 -6.67 -1.98 -15.15
CA GLU A 24 -5.28 -1.50 -15.15
C GLU A 24 -4.50 -1.99 -13.93
N ILE A 25 -3.20 -2.30 -14.09
CA ILE A 25 -2.27 -2.57 -12.97
C ILE A 25 -2.66 -3.82 -12.16
N TYR A 26 -3.02 -4.89 -12.87
CA TYR A 26 -3.24 -6.23 -12.30
C TYR A 26 -1.95 -7.08 -12.31
N GLY A 27 -2.02 -8.25 -11.68
CA GLY A 27 -0.88 -9.15 -11.52
C GLY A 27 -0.72 -10.19 -12.62
N THR A 28 0.12 -11.19 -12.34
CA THR A 28 0.41 -12.29 -13.26
C THR A 28 -0.79 -13.25 -13.42
N PRO A 29 -0.77 -14.15 -14.44
CA PRO A 29 -1.78 -15.18 -14.61
C PRO A 29 -1.92 -16.05 -13.36
N THR A 30 -3.13 -16.51 -13.09
CA THR A 30 -3.45 -17.30 -11.90
C THR A 30 -4.57 -18.29 -12.15
N ASP A 31 -4.47 -19.47 -11.55
CA ASP A 31 -5.51 -20.50 -11.56
C ASP A 31 -6.37 -20.47 -10.28
N LEU A 32 -6.19 -19.47 -9.42
CA LEU A 32 -6.94 -19.33 -8.18
C LEU A 32 -8.41 -19.00 -8.44
N PRO A 33 -9.34 -19.46 -7.59
CA PRO A 33 -10.79 -19.34 -7.85
C PRO A 33 -11.33 -17.90 -7.79
N TRP A 34 -10.53 -16.94 -7.30
CA TRP A 34 -10.83 -15.51 -7.31
C TRP A 34 -10.05 -14.73 -8.38
N GLY A 35 -9.42 -15.41 -9.33
CA GLY A 35 -8.77 -14.79 -10.47
C GLY A 35 -9.78 -14.00 -11.31
N PHE A 36 -9.31 -12.91 -11.92
CA PHE A 36 -10.17 -11.99 -12.67
C PHE A 36 -9.72 -11.90 -14.13
N ILE A 37 -10.64 -12.09 -15.07
CA ILE A 37 -10.35 -11.93 -16.50
C ILE A 37 -10.61 -10.46 -16.87
N PHE A 38 -9.53 -9.71 -17.08
CA PHE A 38 -9.55 -8.27 -17.40
C PHE A 38 -9.88 -8.01 -18.88
N LYS A 39 -11.13 -8.27 -19.26
CA LYS A 39 -11.60 -8.21 -20.66
C LYS A 39 -11.41 -6.85 -21.33
N TYR A 40 -11.53 -5.75 -20.59
CA TYR A 40 -11.34 -4.41 -21.16
C TYR A 40 -9.89 -4.17 -21.61
N ASN A 41 -8.93 -4.89 -21.00
CA ASN A 41 -7.53 -4.89 -21.41
C ASN A 41 -7.19 -6.05 -22.37
N GLY A 42 -8.19 -6.75 -22.91
CA GLY A 42 -8.00 -7.83 -23.89
C GLY A 42 -7.52 -9.17 -23.30
N GLU A 43 -7.51 -9.33 -21.97
CA GLU A 43 -7.04 -10.57 -21.36
C GLU A 43 -8.00 -11.74 -21.59
N THR A 44 -7.42 -12.90 -21.89
CA THR A 44 -8.16 -14.16 -22.15
C THR A 44 -8.03 -15.17 -21.03
N VAL A 45 -7.08 -14.96 -20.12
CA VAL A 45 -6.81 -15.79 -18.95
C VAL A 45 -7.10 -15.04 -17.66
N ALA A 46 -7.31 -15.77 -16.56
CA ALA A 46 -7.50 -15.16 -15.25
C ALA A 46 -6.17 -14.61 -14.73
N MET A 47 -6.20 -13.37 -14.24
CA MET A 47 -5.06 -12.69 -13.64
C MET A 47 -5.30 -12.46 -12.15
N HIS A 48 -4.22 -12.31 -11.38
CA HIS A 48 -4.33 -11.83 -10.00
C HIS A 48 -4.92 -10.42 -9.97
N PRO A 49 -6.09 -10.17 -9.34
CA PRO A 49 -6.62 -8.83 -9.17
C PRO A 49 -5.88 -8.08 -8.06
N THR A 50 -4.61 -7.75 -8.27
CA THR A 50 -3.75 -7.11 -7.27
C THR A 50 -4.29 -5.79 -6.76
N GLN A 51 -5.12 -5.10 -7.56
CA GLN A 51 -5.82 -3.89 -7.15
C GLN A 51 -6.81 -4.14 -6.01
N LEU A 52 -7.48 -5.30 -5.97
CA LEU A 52 -8.33 -5.69 -4.84
C LEU A 52 -7.49 -5.96 -3.59
N TYR A 53 -6.34 -6.61 -3.76
CA TYR A 53 -5.41 -6.87 -2.64
C TYR A 53 -4.89 -5.55 -2.07
N GLU A 54 -4.46 -4.62 -2.92
CA GLU A 54 -4.02 -3.29 -2.53
C GLU A 54 -5.17 -2.50 -1.89
N SER A 55 -6.35 -2.47 -2.50
CA SER A 55 -7.51 -1.74 -1.98
C SER A 55 -7.91 -2.21 -0.59
N LEU A 56 -8.00 -3.54 -0.40
CA LEU A 56 -8.29 -4.12 0.91
C LEU A 56 -7.20 -3.77 1.92
N SER A 57 -5.92 -3.85 1.54
CA SER A 57 -4.83 -3.47 2.43
C SER A 57 -4.88 -2.00 2.84
N TYR A 58 -5.29 -1.11 1.92
CA TYR A 58 -5.42 0.31 2.18
C TYR A 58 -6.64 0.63 3.06
N LEU A 59 -7.74 -0.12 2.91
CA LEU A 59 -8.89 -0.04 3.84
C LEU A 59 -8.53 -0.54 5.25
N ILE A 60 -7.81 -1.64 5.36
CA ILE A 60 -7.30 -2.14 6.66
C ILE A 60 -6.36 -1.10 7.28
N SER A 61 -5.46 -0.52 6.47
CA SER A 61 -4.55 0.53 6.93
C SER A 61 -5.30 1.78 7.40
N PHE A 62 -6.34 2.20 6.69
CA PHE A 62 -7.25 3.25 7.13
C PHE A 62 -7.89 2.92 8.48
N GLY A 63 -8.42 1.71 8.65
CA GLY A 63 -9.01 1.26 9.92
C GLY A 63 -8.02 1.30 11.08
N ILE A 64 -6.79 0.82 10.87
CA ILE A 64 -5.71 0.86 11.88
C ILE A 64 -5.35 2.31 12.23
N LEU A 65 -5.14 3.16 11.23
CA LEU A 65 -4.78 4.57 11.43
C LEU A 65 -5.89 5.34 12.14
N TRP A 66 -7.14 5.10 11.77
CA TRP A 66 -8.31 5.66 12.43
C TRP A 66 -8.40 5.22 13.89
N TRP A 67 -8.20 3.92 14.15
CA TRP A 67 -8.18 3.38 15.51
C TRP A 67 -7.07 4.01 16.36
N VAL A 68 -5.85 4.14 15.83
CA VAL A 68 -4.74 4.81 16.54
C VAL A 68 -5.06 6.28 16.80
N TYR A 69 -5.62 6.98 15.81
CA TYR A 69 -6.03 8.38 15.93
C TYR A 69 -7.06 8.57 17.05
N GLN A 70 -8.07 7.71 17.13
CA GLN A 70 -9.07 7.76 18.20
C GLN A 70 -8.49 7.40 19.57
N LYS A 71 -7.61 6.40 19.63
CA LYS A 71 -6.96 5.98 20.88
C LYS A 71 -6.09 7.09 21.49
N ASP A 72 -5.48 7.91 20.64
CA ASP A 72 -4.69 9.06 21.08
C ASP A 72 -5.54 10.31 21.33
N ASP A 73 -6.87 10.21 21.30
CA ASP A 73 -7.81 11.34 21.44
C ASP A 73 -7.51 12.49 20.45
N GLY A 74 -7.06 12.13 19.25
CA GLY A 74 -6.60 13.07 18.23
C GLY A 74 -5.27 13.78 18.54
N LYS A 75 -4.65 13.53 19.69
CA LYS A 75 -3.37 14.10 20.15
C LYS A 75 -2.17 13.19 19.87
N SER A 76 -2.20 12.45 18.76
CA SER A 76 -1.08 11.60 18.35
C SER A 76 0.23 12.39 18.27
N PRO A 77 1.33 11.89 18.87
CA PRO A 77 2.66 12.50 18.75
C PRO A 77 3.06 12.69 17.29
N HIS A 78 3.78 13.78 17.00
CA HIS A 78 4.18 14.12 15.64
C HIS A 78 5.02 13.00 15.00
N GLY A 79 4.57 12.50 13.86
CA GLY A 79 5.24 11.44 13.08
C GLY A 79 4.77 10.03 13.41
N LYS A 80 3.92 9.84 14.43
CA LYS A 80 3.38 8.51 14.78
C LYS A 80 2.48 7.98 13.67
N LEU A 81 1.52 8.79 13.24
CA LEU A 81 0.53 8.37 12.23
C LEU A 81 1.19 8.23 10.85
N PHE A 82 2.07 9.17 10.47
CA PHE A 82 2.83 9.08 9.23
C PHE A 82 3.79 7.90 9.20
N GLY A 83 4.48 7.61 10.31
CA GLY A 83 5.34 6.45 10.42
C GLY A 83 4.58 5.14 10.21
N ILE A 84 3.45 4.97 10.91
CA ILE A 84 2.58 3.81 10.75
C ILE A 84 2.03 3.71 9.32
N PHE A 85 1.58 4.84 8.74
CA PHE A 85 1.10 4.89 7.36
C PHE A 85 2.15 4.39 6.37
N LEU A 86 3.40 4.87 6.46
CA LEU A 86 4.47 4.44 5.56
C LEU A 86 4.75 2.94 5.69
N ILE A 87 4.84 2.42 6.92
CA ILE A 87 5.08 1.00 7.17
C ILE A 87 3.96 0.14 6.58
N LEU A 88 2.69 0.50 6.83
CA LEU A 88 1.55 -0.29 6.38
C LEU A 88 1.42 -0.30 4.86
N ILE A 89 1.45 0.88 4.23
CA ILE A 89 1.23 1.03 2.79
C ILE A 89 2.39 0.44 1.99
N PHE A 90 3.63 0.80 2.32
CA PHE A 90 4.80 0.35 1.58
C PHE A 90 5.24 -1.07 1.96
N GLY A 91 4.94 -1.50 3.18
CA GLY A 91 5.15 -2.90 3.59
C GLY A 91 4.29 -3.86 2.78
N VAL A 92 2.98 -3.59 2.68
CA VAL A 92 2.11 -4.44 1.84
C VAL A 92 2.45 -4.31 0.36
N ARG A 93 2.76 -3.10 -0.12
CA ARG A 93 3.20 -2.88 -1.51
C ARG A 93 4.40 -3.74 -1.88
N PHE A 94 5.40 -3.85 -1.00
CA PHE A 94 6.58 -4.69 -1.23
C PHE A 94 6.21 -6.16 -1.51
N PHE A 95 5.24 -6.71 -0.77
CA PHE A 95 4.79 -8.09 -0.95
C PHE A 95 3.91 -8.28 -2.20
N ILE A 96 2.98 -7.35 -2.46
CA ILE A 96 2.10 -7.43 -3.64
C ILE A 96 2.90 -7.34 -4.94
N GLU A 97 4.01 -6.60 -4.96
CA GLU A 97 4.84 -6.43 -6.14
C GLU A 97 5.46 -7.75 -6.66
N PHE A 98 5.59 -8.79 -5.82
CA PHE A 98 6.02 -10.13 -6.28
C PHE A 98 4.98 -10.82 -7.19
N ILE A 99 3.72 -10.43 -7.07
CA ILE A 99 2.58 -10.99 -7.81
C ILE A 99 2.28 -10.12 -9.04
N LYS A 100 2.94 -8.96 -9.17
CA LYS A 100 2.73 -8.03 -10.28
C LYS A 100 3.60 -8.34 -11.47
N TYR A 101 3.07 -8.04 -12.66
CA TYR A 101 3.87 -7.99 -13.86
C TYR A 101 4.96 -6.92 -13.73
N HIS A 102 6.17 -7.23 -14.20
CA HIS A 102 7.24 -6.26 -14.33
C HIS A 102 6.85 -5.23 -15.40
N GLN A 103 6.35 -4.07 -14.97
CA GLN A 103 5.98 -2.98 -15.87
C GLN A 103 7.16 -2.05 -16.21
N SER A 104 8.27 -2.13 -15.48
CA SER A 104 9.40 -1.21 -15.67
C SER A 104 10.43 -1.73 -16.67
N THR A 105 10.70 -0.96 -17.72
CA THR A 105 11.84 -1.15 -18.63
C THR A 105 13.19 -0.75 -18.00
N PHE A 106 13.16 -0.02 -16.87
CA PHE A 106 14.33 0.53 -16.19
C PHE A 106 15.11 -0.50 -15.36
N ILE A 107 14.43 -1.50 -14.81
CA ILE A 107 15.05 -2.59 -14.06
C ILE A 107 14.91 -3.84 -14.92
N LYS A 108 16.04 -4.48 -15.25
CA LYS A 108 16.05 -5.72 -16.04
C LYS A 108 15.11 -6.73 -15.38
N SER A 109 14.37 -7.49 -16.20
CA SER A 109 13.46 -8.54 -15.76
C SER A 109 14.11 -9.58 -14.85
N ASP A 110 15.44 -9.72 -14.90
CA ASP A 110 16.27 -10.65 -14.11
C ASP A 110 16.79 -10.06 -12.79
N SER A 111 16.35 -8.85 -12.42
CA SER A 111 16.70 -8.23 -11.15
C SER A 111 16.02 -8.96 -9.98
N LEU A 112 16.74 -9.13 -8.87
CA LEU A 112 16.21 -9.69 -7.62
C LEU A 112 15.03 -8.90 -7.04
N LEU A 113 14.91 -7.62 -7.39
CA LEU A 113 13.87 -6.71 -6.89
C LEU A 113 13.25 -5.87 -8.00
N ASN A 114 11.94 -5.64 -7.85
CA ASN A 114 11.12 -4.80 -8.73
C ASN A 114 11.19 -3.34 -8.33
N MET A 115 10.86 -2.44 -9.27
CA MET A 115 10.85 -0.99 -8.98
C MET A 115 9.95 -0.65 -7.79
N GLY A 116 8.77 -1.29 -7.69
CA GLY A 116 7.90 -1.11 -6.54
C GLY A 116 8.54 -1.53 -5.21
N GLN A 117 9.38 -2.56 -5.20
CA GLN A 117 10.09 -3.04 -4.01
C GLN A 117 11.24 -2.11 -3.62
N VAL A 118 12.05 -1.71 -4.60
CA VAL A 118 13.17 -0.77 -4.40
C VAL A 118 12.68 0.55 -3.83
N LEU A 119 11.53 1.05 -4.30
CA LEU A 119 10.91 2.26 -3.76
C LEU A 119 10.26 2.04 -2.39
N SER A 120 9.76 0.84 -2.10
CA SER A 120 9.08 0.54 -0.83
C SER A 120 10.05 0.44 0.34
N ILE A 121 11.22 -0.18 0.16
CA ILE A 121 12.23 -0.38 1.21
C ILE A 121 12.60 0.94 1.94
N PRO A 122 13.06 2.01 1.26
CA PRO A 122 13.45 3.24 1.95
C PRO A 122 12.26 3.90 2.65
N LEU A 123 11.05 3.79 2.11
CA LEU A 123 9.86 4.38 2.71
C LEU A 123 9.42 3.61 3.96
N VAL A 124 9.55 2.28 3.99
CA VAL A 124 9.35 1.47 5.20
C VAL A 124 10.39 1.85 6.26
N VAL A 125 11.66 1.99 5.90
CA VAL A 125 12.74 2.39 6.83
C VAL A 125 12.46 3.77 7.44
N VAL A 126 12.08 4.75 6.61
CA VAL A 126 11.68 6.08 7.08
C VAL A 126 10.46 6.00 7.99
N GLY A 127 9.48 5.16 7.65
CA GLY A 127 8.31 4.92 8.49
C GLY A 127 8.65 4.37 9.87
N VAL A 128 9.54 3.38 9.94
CA VAL A 128 10.04 2.81 11.20
C VAL A 128 10.76 3.87 12.04
N TYR A 129 11.62 4.68 11.41
CA TYR A 129 12.31 5.77 12.09
C TYR A 129 11.34 6.77 12.72
N PHE A 130 10.32 7.23 11.98
CA PHE A 130 9.32 8.16 12.51
C PHE A 130 8.48 7.52 13.62
N TRP A 131 8.07 6.25 13.47
CA TRP A 131 7.29 5.56 14.48
C TRP A 131 8.06 5.41 15.80
N ILE A 132 9.33 4.97 15.76
CA ILE A 132 10.16 4.83 16.96
C ILE A 132 10.43 6.20 17.58
N SER A 133 10.81 7.19 16.77
CA SER A 133 11.09 8.55 17.25
C SER A 133 9.89 9.22 17.91
N SER A 134 8.67 8.90 17.45
CA SER A 134 7.43 9.42 18.02
C SER A 134 7.12 8.89 19.43
N LYS A 135 7.61 7.68 19.78
CA LYS A 135 7.41 7.10 21.11
C LYS A 135 8.22 7.81 22.19
N ASN A 136 9.33 8.44 21.80
CA ASN A 136 10.23 9.14 22.72
C ASN A 136 9.83 10.60 22.95
N LYS A 137 8.82 11.10 22.24
CA LYS A 137 8.30 12.46 22.39
C LYS A 137 7.04 12.40 23.24
N SER A 138 7.14 12.79 24.51
CA SER A 138 5.98 13.10 25.33
C SER A 138 5.15 14.17 24.63
N VAL A 139 3.86 13.94 24.49
CA VAL A 139 2.92 14.97 24.07
C VAL A 139 2.95 16.04 25.17
N GLU A 140 3.62 17.16 24.93
CA GLU A 140 3.48 18.31 25.83
C GLU A 140 2.01 18.75 25.83
N PRO A 141 1.41 18.96 27.02
CA PRO A 141 -0.03 19.20 27.19
C PRO A 141 -0.53 20.50 26.54
#